data_AF-X1NJ51-F1
#
_entry.id   AF-X1NJ51-F1
#
_cell.length_a   1.000
_cell.length_b   1.000
_cell.length_c   1.000
_cell.angle_alpha   90.00
_cell.angle_beta   90.00
_cell.angle_gamma   90.00
#
_symmetry.space_group_name_H-M   'P 1'
#
loop_
_entity.id
_entity.type
_entity.pdbx_description
1 polymer ?
#
loop_
_entity_poly.entity_id
_entity_poly.type
_entity_poly.pdbx_seq_one_letter_code
_entity_poly.pdbx_strand_id
1 'polypeptide(L)'
;MFLGISLIIFQAMNPIFASAIIPGLGELIQGEKSKARSFFVIEGSIWLTYLGFNYFGHKIDQSAKVFAIDHAGANPAQRDAEYFDALESYFSSDDHNLGVERDASWLYPDDPQRQQEYIQEHGYFDSDAWGWDTLSNQTDYW
;
A
#
# COMPACT_ATOMS: atom_id res chain seq x y z
N MET A 1 -32.24 -23.93 17.28
CA MET A 1 -31.93 -23.66 18.70
C MET A 1 -30.86 -22.59 18.89
N PHE A 2 -29.81 -22.51 18.05
CA PHE A 2 -28.75 -21.49 18.15
C PHE A 2 -29.22 -20.02 18.00
N LEU A 3 -30.20 -19.75 17.12
CA LEU A 3 -30.73 -18.38 16.92
C LEU A 3 -31.44 -17.80 18.15
N GLY A 4 -32.10 -18.64 18.95
CA GLY A 4 -32.82 -18.19 20.15
C GLY A 4 -31.89 -17.81 21.30
N ILE A 5 -30.76 -18.50 21.44
CA ILE A 5 -29.76 -18.24 22.49
C ILE A 5 -28.96 -16.97 22.16
N SER A 6 -28.63 -16.76 20.87
CA SER A 6 -27.97 -15.54 20.39
C SER A 6 -28.80 -14.28 20.68
N LEU A 7 -30.11 -14.33 20.45
CA LEU A 7 -31.02 -13.20 20.65
C LEU A 7 -31.15 -12.78 22.13
N ILE A 8 -31.12 -13.75 23.04
CA ILE A 8 -31.20 -13.51 24.50
C ILE A 8 -29.91 -12.87 25.01
N ILE A 9 -28.74 -13.34 24.56
CA ILE A 9 -27.44 -12.74 24.91
C ILE A 9 -27.36 -11.31 24.37
N PHE A 10 -27.89 -11.07 23.18
CA PHE A 10 -27.92 -9.74 22.56
C PHE A 10 -28.78 -8.74 23.34
N GLN A 11 -29.94 -9.16 23.86
CA GLN A 11 -30.80 -8.28 24.69
C GLN A 11 -30.27 -8.10 26.12
N ALA A 12 -29.48 -9.05 26.63
CA ALA A 12 -28.84 -8.94 27.94
C ALA A 12 -27.57 -8.06 27.92
N MET A 13 -27.03 -7.76 26.74
CA MET A 13 -25.86 -6.91 26.56
C MET A 13 -26.19 -5.45 26.87
N ASN A 14 -25.32 -4.77 27.61
CA ASN A 14 -25.50 -3.35 27.89
C ASN A 14 -25.43 -2.56 26.57
N PRO A 15 -26.42 -1.69 26.28
CA PRO A 15 -26.50 -0.97 25.01
C PRO A 15 -25.26 -0.14 24.66
N ILE A 16 -24.57 0.42 25.66
CA ILE A 16 -23.35 1.21 25.45
C ILE A 16 -22.23 0.32 24.92
N PHE A 17 -22.01 -0.84 25.54
CA PHE A 17 -21.01 -1.80 25.09
C PHE A 17 -21.35 -2.36 23.71
N ALA A 18 -22.64 -2.59 23.43
CA ALA A 18 -23.09 -3.04 22.12
C ALA A 18 -22.71 -2.04 21.02
N SER A 19 -23.01 -0.75 21.20
CA SER A 19 -22.67 0.28 20.22
C SER A 19 -21.17 0.56 20.10
N ALA A 20 -20.37 0.25 21.13
CA ALA A 20 -18.92 0.33 21.06
C ALA A 20 -18.29 -0.77 20.19
N ILE A 21 -18.94 -1.93 20.08
CA ILE A 21 -18.49 -3.04 19.22
C ILE A 21 -18.92 -2.79 17.77
N ILE A 22 -20.22 -2.51 17.57
CA ILE A 22 -20.78 -2.16 16.26
C ILE A 22 -21.77 -1.00 16.48
N PRO A 23 -21.49 0.18 15.91
CA PRO A 23 -22.40 1.31 15.97
C PRO A 23 -23.82 0.92 15.52
N GLY A 24 -24.84 1.30 16.30
CA GLY A 24 -26.24 0.98 16.01
C GLY A 24 -26.80 -0.24 16.75
N LEU A 25 -25.96 -1.11 17.35
CA LEU A 25 -26.46 -2.27 18.10
C LEU A 25 -27.17 -1.88 19.40
N GLY A 26 -26.64 -0.91 20.15
CA GLY A 26 -27.27 -0.43 21.38
C GLY A 26 -28.60 0.27 21.11
N GLU A 27 -28.69 1.01 20.01
CA GLU A 27 -29.93 1.61 19.52
C GLU A 27 -30.94 0.52 19.12
N LEU A 28 -30.48 -0.57 18.49
CA LEU A 28 -31.33 -1.70 18.15
C LEU A 28 -31.88 -2.40 19.39
N ILE A 29 -31.04 -2.64 20.41
CA ILE A 29 -31.41 -3.24 21.70
C ILE A 29 -32.47 -2.39 22.41
N GLN A 30 -32.34 -1.06 22.34
CA GLN A 30 -33.29 -0.11 22.92
C GLN A 30 -34.57 0.07 22.08
N GLY A 31 -34.68 -0.58 20.92
CA GLY A 31 -35.84 -0.46 20.04
C GLY A 31 -35.85 0.79 19.14
N GLU A 32 -34.78 1.59 19.15
CA GLU A 32 -34.58 2.81 18.36
C GLU A 32 -34.20 2.46 16.89
N LYS A 33 -35.09 1.76 16.19
CA LYS A 33 -34.82 1.14 14.87
C LYS A 33 -34.37 2.13 13.79
N SER A 34 -34.83 3.38 13.83
CA SER A 34 -34.43 4.41 12.87
C SER A 34 -32.96 4.78 13.04
N LYS A 35 -32.52 5.04 14.29
CA LYS A 35 -31.12 5.37 14.61
C LYS A 35 -30.21 4.18 14.33
N ALA A 36 -30.61 2.98 14.75
CA ALA A 36 -29.89 1.75 14.47
C ALA A 36 -29.64 1.57 12.95
N ARG A 37 -30.68 1.80 12.12
CA ARG A 37 -30.56 1.73 10.65
C ARG A 37 -29.55 2.74 10.12
N SER A 38 -29.58 3.99 10.56
CA SER A 38 -28.62 5.01 10.13
C SER A 38 -27.19 4.61 10.44
N PHE A 39 -26.93 4.13 11.66
CA PHE A 39 -25.59 3.66 12.04
C PHE A 39 -25.15 2.45 11.21
N PHE A 40 -26.01 1.45 10.98
CA PHE A 40 -25.64 0.30 10.15
C PHE A 40 -25.38 0.66 8.70
N VAL A 41 -26.08 1.65 8.13
CA VAL A 41 -25.79 2.14 6.79
C VAL A 41 -24.41 2.79 6.74
N ILE A 42 -24.11 3.68 7.69
CA ILE A 42 -22.81 4.35 7.77
C ILE A 42 -21.68 3.33 7.96
N GLU A 43 -21.83 2.42 8.92
CA GLU A 43 -20.86 1.36 9.21
C GLU A 43 -20.64 0.46 7.99
N GLY A 44 -21.72 0.03 7.33
CA GLY A 44 -21.66 -0.75 6.11
C GLY A 44 -20.95 0.00 4.97
N SER A 45 -21.18 1.29 4.83
CA SER A 45 -20.47 2.13 3.86
C SER A 45 -18.98 2.23 4.19
N ILE A 46 -18.60 2.41 5.45
CA ILE A 46 -17.18 2.47 5.87
C ILE A 46 -16.47 1.17 5.52
N TRP A 47 -17.03 0.02 5.90
CA TRP A 47 -16.41 -1.27 5.59
C TRP A 47 -16.35 -1.54 4.09
N LEU A 48 -17.43 -1.23 3.36
CA LEU A 48 -17.45 -1.41 1.91
C LEU A 48 -16.38 -0.57 1.23
N THR A 49 -16.24 0.71 1.63
CA THR A 49 -15.21 1.60 1.10
C THR A 49 -13.81 1.14 1.48
N TYR A 50 -13.59 0.77 2.75
CA TYR A 50 -12.30 0.26 3.21
C TYR A 50 -11.86 -0.99 2.44
N LEU A 51 -12.73 -2.00 2.37
CA LEU A 51 -12.43 -3.24 1.64
C LEU A 51 -12.27 -3.00 0.15
N GLY A 52 -13.12 -2.13 -0.43
CA GLY A 52 -13.03 -1.72 -1.83
C GLY A 52 -11.68 -1.09 -2.15
N PHE A 53 -11.27 -0.06 -1.42
CA PHE A 53 -10.00 0.62 -1.67
C PHE A 53 -8.79 -0.27 -1.43
N ASN A 54 -8.80 -1.13 -0.40
CA ASN A 54 -7.71 -2.09 -0.20
C ASN A 54 -7.58 -3.07 -1.37
N TYR A 55 -8.71 -3.61 -1.84
CA TYR A 55 -8.72 -4.53 -2.98
C TYR A 55 -8.25 -3.87 -4.27
N PHE A 56 -8.81 -2.71 -4.62
CA PHE A 56 -8.44 -1.99 -5.84
C PHE A 56 -7.01 -1.47 -5.77
N GLY A 57 -6.56 -0.96 -4.62
CA GLY A 57 -5.17 -0.53 -4.42
C GLY A 57 -4.18 -1.65 -4.68
N HIS A 58 -4.41 -2.84 -4.12
CA HIS A 58 -3.57 -4.02 -4.39
C HIS A 58 -3.57 -4.41 -5.87
N LYS A 59 -4.72 -4.29 -6.55
CA LYS A 59 -4.80 -4.62 -7.98
C LYS A 59 -4.02 -3.63 -8.84
N ILE A 60 -4.12 -2.34 -8.53
CA ILE A 60 -3.38 -1.28 -9.24
C ILE A 60 -1.87 -1.47 -9.02
N ASP A 61 -1.43 -1.65 -7.76
CA ASP A 61 -0.02 -1.93 -7.43
C ASP A 61 0.53 -3.15 -8.18
N GLN A 62 -0.20 -4.26 -8.19
CA GLN A 62 0.19 -5.46 -8.94
C GLN A 62 0.28 -5.19 -10.46
N SER A 63 -0.65 -4.41 -11.00
CA SER A 63 -0.68 -4.12 -12.44
C SER A 63 0.47 -3.19 -12.82
N ALA A 64 0.77 -2.20 -12.00
CA ALA A 64 1.92 -1.30 -12.16
C ALA A 64 3.24 -2.09 -12.15
N LYS A 65 3.41 -3.03 -11.22
CA LYS A 65 4.60 -3.89 -11.16
C LYS A 65 4.77 -4.74 -12.41
N VAL A 66 3.69 -5.35 -12.91
CA VAL A 66 3.72 -6.11 -14.17
C VAL A 66 4.06 -5.19 -15.35
N PHE A 67 3.48 -3.99 -15.39
CA PHE A 67 3.78 -3.00 -16.42
C PHE A 67 5.25 -2.59 -16.42
N ALA A 68 5.85 -2.33 -15.25
CA ALA A 68 7.28 -2.02 -15.13
C ALA A 68 8.17 -3.19 -15.54
N ILE A 69 7.77 -4.44 -15.26
CA ILE A 69 8.48 -5.63 -15.73
C ILE A 69 8.47 -5.66 -17.28
N ASP A 70 7.30 -5.44 -17.88
CA ASP A 70 7.13 -5.54 -19.34
C ASP A 70 7.76 -4.38 -20.11
N HIS A 71 7.79 -3.16 -19.53
CA HIS A 71 8.19 -1.93 -20.22
C HIS A 71 9.45 -1.25 -19.69
N ALA A 72 10.05 -1.77 -18.61
CA ALA A 72 11.33 -1.29 -18.11
C ALA A 72 12.34 -2.42 -17.83
N GLY A 73 11.91 -3.68 -17.97
CA GLY A 73 12.71 -4.83 -17.54
C GLY A 73 12.92 -4.90 -16.02
N ALA A 74 12.03 -4.29 -15.24
CA ALA A 74 12.12 -4.28 -13.78
C ALA A 74 12.22 -5.70 -13.19
N ASN A 75 12.94 -5.85 -12.07
CA ASN A 75 13.15 -7.15 -11.46
C ASN A 75 11.85 -7.75 -10.90
N PRO A 76 11.36 -8.89 -11.42
CA PRO A 76 10.13 -9.51 -10.93
C PRO A 76 10.24 -10.07 -9.49
N ALA A 77 11.46 -10.31 -9.01
CA ALA A 77 11.73 -10.81 -7.66
C ALA A 77 11.75 -9.70 -6.61
N GLN A 78 11.89 -8.44 -7.02
CA GLN A 78 12.00 -7.31 -6.11
C GLN A 78 10.66 -6.99 -5.42
N ARG A 79 10.75 -6.58 -4.15
CA ARG A 79 9.63 -6.31 -3.25
C ARG A 79 9.79 -4.99 -2.48
N ASP A 80 10.99 -4.42 -2.47
CA ASP A 80 11.29 -3.19 -1.74
C ASP A 80 10.57 -2.01 -2.38
N ALA A 81 9.97 -1.15 -1.55
CA ALA A 81 9.18 -0.01 -2.03
C ALA A 81 10.09 1.03 -2.70
N GLU A 82 11.28 1.24 -2.13
CA GLU A 82 12.28 2.19 -2.62
C GLU A 82 12.73 1.87 -4.05
N TYR A 83 12.69 0.60 -4.47
CA TYR A 83 12.96 0.20 -5.84
C TYR A 83 11.89 0.69 -6.82
N PHE A 84 10.62 0.54 -6.43
CA PHE A 84 9.49 0.97 -7.25
C PHE A 84 9.32 2.49 -7.27
N ASP A 85 9.70 3.17 -6.19
CA ASP A 85 9.80 4.64 -6.14
C ASP A 85 10.91 5.16 -7.07
N ALA A 86 12.04 4.44 -7.15
CA ALA A 86 13.12 4.77 -8.08
C ALA A 86 12.70 4.55 -9.55
N LEU A 87 11.96 3.48 -9.83
CA LEU A 87 11.34 3.23 -11.14
C LEU A 87 10.40 4.37 -11.57
N GLU A 88 9.61 4.92 -10.64
CA GLU A 88 8.77 6.08 -10.91
C GLU A 88 9.63 7.31 -11.25
N SER A 89 10.64 7.57 -10.43
CA SER A 89 11.39 8.82 -10.44
C SER A 89 12.44 8.92 -11.56
N TYR A 90 13.02 7.81 -11.98
CA TYR A 90 14.17 7.80 -12.89
C TYR A 90 13.92 6.95 -14.14
N PHE A 91 14.39 7.47 -15.27
CA PHE A 91 14.20 6.80 -16.56
C PHE A 91 14.91 5.44 -16.63
N SER A 92 16.04 5.31 -15.93
CA SER A 92 16.82 4.08 -15.83
C SER A 92 17.55 3.99 -14.49
N SER A 93 18.00 2.78 -14.14
CA SER A 93 18.89 2.57 -12.99
C SER A 93 20.18 3.36 -13.11
N ASP A 94 20.70 3.54 -14.33
CA ASP A 94 21.91 4.34 -14.56
C ASP A 94 21.70 5.81 -14.17
N ASP A 95 20.54 6.40 -14.52
CA ASP A 95 20.19 7.77 -14.16
C ASP A 95 20.06 7.94 -12.63
N HIS A 96 19.41 6.98 -11.97
CA HIS A 96 19.37 6.90 -10.52
C HIS A 96 20.79 6.82 -9.90
N ASN A 97 21.62 5.91 -10.43
CA ASN A 97 22.96 5.63 -9.89
C ASN A 97 23.91 6.82 -10.00
N LEU A 98 23.74 7.72 -10.99
CA LEU A 98 24.48 8.98 -11.04
C LEU A 98 24.24 9.86 -9.81
N GLY A 99 23.01 9.87 -9.29
CA GLY A 99 22.67 10.53 -8.03
C GLY A 99 23.40 9.89 -6.85
N VAL A 100 23.39 8.56 -6.78
CA VAL A 100 24.08 7.78 -5.74
C VAL A 100 25.59 8.04 -5.76
N GLU A 101 26.22 8.05 -6.93
CA GLU A 101 27.66 8.33 -7.11
C GLU A 101 28.04 9.74 -6.63
N ARG A 102 27.19 10.74 -6.95
CA ARG A 102 27.37 12.11 -6.49
C ARG A 102 27.29 12.19 -4.97
N ASP A 103 26.32 11.52 -4.38
CA ASP A 103 26.11 11.53 -2.93
C ASP A 103 27.26 10.79 -2.21
N ALA A 104 27.71 9.65 -2.75
CA ALA A 104 28.90 8.94 -2.27
C ALA A 104 30.14 9.85 -2.25
N SER A 105 30.39 10.56 -3.36
CA SER A 105 31.51 11.49 -3.50
C SER A 105 31.45 12.65 -2.49
N TRP A 106 30.24 13.14 -2.19
CA TRP A 106 30.03 14.21 -1.22
C TRP A 106 30.19 13.74 0.23
N LEU A 107 29.68 12.56 0.56
CA LEU A 107 29.74 11.97 1.90
C LEU A 107 31.14 11.46 2.26
N TYR A 108 31.88 10.94 1.29
CA TYR A 108 33.15 10.24 1.49
C TYR A 108 34.27 10.76 0.56
N PRO A 109 34.58 12.06 0.52
CA PRO A 109 35.41 12.67 -0.53
C PRO A 109 36.83 12.09 -0.67
N ASP A 110 37.42 11.61 0.42
CA ASP A 110 38.79 11.08 0.46
C ASP A 110 38.85 9.56 0.72
N ASP A 111 37.71 8.86 0.65
CA ASP A 111 37.62 7.43 0.93
C ASP A 111 36.93 6.68 -0.23
N PRO A 112 37.70 6.32 -1.28
CA PRO A 112 37.15 5.62 -2.44
C PRO A 112 36.52 4.27 -2.10
N GLN A 113 36.99 3.61 -1.03
CA GLN A 113 36.42 2.34 -0.60
C GLN A 113 35.01 2.57 -0.05
N ARG A 114 34.82 3.55 0.83
CA ARG A 114 33.50 3.91 1.37
C ARG A 114 32.54 4.42 0.30
N GLN A 115 33.05 5.15 -0.70
CA GLN A 115 32.23 5.54 -1.85
C GLN A 115 31.69 4.32 -2.58
N GLN A 116 32.57 3.35 -2.87
CA GLN A 116 32.18 2.14 -3.59
C GLN A 116 31.20 1.26 -2.79
N GLU A 117 31.39 1.17 -1.47
CA GLU A 117 30.45 0.48 -0.56
C GLU A 117 29.07 1.14 -0.59
N TYR A 118 29.01 2.48 -0.50
CA TYR A 118 27.75 3.22 -0.59
C TYR A 118 27.03 3.02 -1.93
N ILE A 119 27.78 3.09 -3.04
CA ILE A 119 27.25 2.88 -4.39
C ILE A 119 26.66 1.47 -4.52
N GLN A 120 27.33 0.44 -4.00
CA GLN A 120 26.81 -0.94 -4.05
C GLN A 120 25.58 -1.15 -3.19
N GLU A 121 25.48 -0.45 -2.06
CA GLU A 121 24.36 -0.58 -1.13
C GLU A 121 23.10 0.15 -1.63
N HIS A 122 23.25 1.27 -2.33
CA HIS A 122 22.14 2.15 -2.72
C HIS A 122 21.86 2.15 -4.22
N GLY A 123 22.80 1.72 -5.05
CA GLY A 123 22.62 1.62 -6.49
C GLY A 123 21.94 0.33 -6.91
N TYR A 124 21.32 0.35 -8.09
CA TYR A 124 20.67 -0.82 -8.68
C TYR A 124 21.47 -1.33 -9.87
N PHE A 125 21.85 -2.60 -9.83
CA PHE A 125 22.75 -3.24 -10.80
C PHE A 125 22.24 -4.64 -11.18
N ASP A 126 22.84 -5.22 -12.23
CA ASP A 126 22.57 -6.58 -12.68
C ASP A 126 21.06 -6.87 -12.85
N SER A 127 20.50 -7.78 -12.04
CA SER A 127 19.09 -8.14 -12.11
C SER A 127 18.13 -7.04 -11.66
N ASP A 128 18.61 -6.08 -10.86
CA ASP A 128 17.83 -4.93 -10.40
C ASP A 128 17.93 -3.74 -11.36
N ALA A 129 18.82 -3.78 -12.36
CA ALA A 129 18.88 -2.71 -13.36
C ALA A 129 17.57 -2.65 -14.17
N TRP A 130 17.14 -1.42 -14.51
CA TRP A 130 15.97 -1.18 -15.36
C TRP A 130 16.24 -0.03 -16.34
N GLY A 131 15.40 0.07 -17.35
CA GLY A 131 15.33 1.24 -18.22
C GLY A 131 14.02 1.26 -18.97
N TRP A 132 13.22 2.31 -18.80
CA TRP A 132 11.94 2.45 -19.47
C TRP A 132 12.12 2.48 -21.00
N ASP A 133 11.27 1.74 -21.71
CA ASP A 133 11.26 1.70 -23.18
C ASP A 133 11.07 3.11 -23.77
N THR A 134 10.17 3.89 -23.16
CA THR A 134 9.86 5.26 -23.56
C THR A 134 9.52 6.12 -22.35
N LEU A 135 9.65 7.44 -22.52
CA LEU A 135 9.22 8.40 -21.50
C LEU A 135 7.70 8.34 -21.25
N SER A 136 6.91 7.95 -22.26
CA SER A 136 5.47 7.72 -22.09
C SER A 136 5.23 6.58 -21.12
N ASN A 137 5.92 5.45 -21.27
CA ASN A 137 5.77 4.32 -20.35
C ASN A 137 6.11 4.70 -18.91
N GLN A 138 7.18 5.45 -18.68
CA GLN A 138 7.49 5.97 -17.35
C GLN A 138 6.37 6.87 -16.81
N THR A 139 5.82 7.75 -17.65
CA THR A 139 4.75 8.67 -17.23
C THR A 139 3.44 7.92 -16.98
N ASP A 140 3.14 6.87 -17.75
CA ASP A 140 1.92 6.07 -17.61
C ASP A 140 1.98 5.12 -16.40
N TYR A 141 3.16 4.90 -15.83
CA TYR A 141 3.35 4.09 -14.62
C TYR A 141 2.79 4.76 -13.35
N TRP A 142 2.65 6.09 -13.33
CA TRP A 142 2.17 6.86 -12.15
C TRP A 142 1.02 7.84 -12.45
#